data_AF-A0A2G1VBH1-F1
#
_entry.id   AF-A0A2G1VBH1-F1
#
_cell.length_a   1.000
_cell.length_b   1.000
_cell.length_c   1.000
_cell.angle_alpha   90.00
_cell.angle_beta   90.00
_cell.angle_gamma   90.00
#
_symmetry.space_group_name_H-M   'P 1'
#
loop_
_entity.id
_entity.type
_entity.pdbx_description
1 polymer ?
#
loop_
_entity_poly.entity_id
_entity_poly.type
_entity_poly.pdbx_seq_one_letter_code
_entity_poly.pdbx_strand_id
1 'polypeptide(L)'
;MTAARAWAAASLLLAAACGWAGDKPRHSYESCSLITSEYLTVLQLASRGLSADVLKQSLPDISSEATNRVEKLVRFAEENGIEEMHSTIHAEYARCAKSVFEQRGLPDEGTREAHFHYCAGENKVRYEIIMAAIIGADRQEVVAKVRPVHRGTAEAIYNMKESDSTEALFDNLASELKRCINQRP
;
A
#
# COMPACT_ATOMS: atom_id res chain seq x y z
N MET A 1 4.84 -28.87 1.99
CA MET A 1 3.99 -28.45 3.13
C MET A 1 4.75 -27.40 3.94
N THR A 2 4.83 -26.15 3.48
CA THR A 2 5.55 -25.07 4.22
C THR A 2 5.03 -23.65 3.92
N ALA A 3 4.04 -23.46 3.04
CA ALA A 3 3.50 -22.13 2.72
C ALA A 3 2.53 -21.57 3.80
N ALA A 4 1.95 -22.43 4.63
CA ALA A 4 0.91 -22.04 5.59
C ALA A 4 1.43 -21.31 6.85
N ARG A 5 2.75 -21.31 7.09
CA ARG A 5 3.34 -20.67 8.29
C ARG A 5 3.73 -19.20 8.10
N ALA A 6 3.98 -18.76 6.87
CA ALA A 6 4.32 -17.35 6.57
C ALA A 6 3.11 -16.42 6.74
N TRP A 7 1.90 -16.89 6.40
CA TRP A 7 0.66 -16.10 6.47
C TRP A 7 0.23 -15.75 7.91
N ALA A 8 0.58 -16.58 8.89
CA ALA A 8 0.21 -16.36 10.28
C ALA A 8 1.05 -15.23 10.94
N ALA A 9 2.31 -15.05 10.54
CA ALA A 9 3.20 -14.06 11.16
C ALA A 9 2.89 -12.62 10.71
N ALA A 10 2.56 -12.41 9.44
CA ALA A 10 2.15 -11.09 8.92
C ALA A 10 0.83 -10.59 9.56
N SER A 11 -0.10 -11.52 9.81
CA SER A 11 -1.39 -11.22 10.46
C SER A 11 -1.24 -10.81 11.94
N LEU A 12 -0.19 -11.31 12.61
CA LEU A 12 0.09 -11.03 14.03
C LEU A 12 0.76 -9.67 14.26
N LEU A 13 1.45 -9.12 13.26
CA LEU A 13 2.13 -7.82 13.38
C LEU A 13 1.18 -6.62 13.22
N LEU A 14 0.05 -6.77 12.51
CA LEU A 14 -1.02 -5.76 12.49
C LEU A 14 -2.04 -5.94 13.62
N ALA A 15 -2.23 -7.15 14.15
CA ALA A 15 -3.18 -7.39 15.23
C ALA A 15 -2.73 -6.84 16.59
N ALA A 16 -1.42 -6.70 16.84
CA ALA A 16 -0.89 -6.33 18.15
C ALA A 16 -1.03 -4.83 18.53
N ALA A 17 -1.58 -3.98 17.66
CA ALA A 17 -1.81 -2.56 17.96
C ALA A 17 -3.25 -2.22 18.39
N CYS A 18 -4.16 -3.20 18.39
CA CYS A 18 -5.59 -2.91 18.40
C CYS A 18 -6.33 -3.78 19.42
N GLY A 19 -6.33 -3.37 20.69
CA GLY A 19 -7.29 -3.85 21.68
C GLY A 19 -8.73 -3.68 21.17
N TRP A 20 -9.50 -4.76 21.20
CA TRP A 20 -10.92 -4.82 20.82
C TRP A 20 -11.81 -4.47 22.01
N ALA A 21 -12.45 -3.30 21.97
CA ALA A 21 -13.76 -3.00 22.57
C ALA A 21 -14.17 -1.53 22.28
N GLY A 22 -15.33 -1.31 21.63
CA GLY A 22 -16.02 0.00 21.61
C GLY A 22 -16.37 0.57 20.22
N ASP A 23 -17.67 0.84 20.02
CA ASP A 23 -18.40 1.33 18.83
C ASP A 23 -17.96 2.69 18.23
N LYS A 24 -16.74 2.79 17.69
CA LYS A 24 -16.40 3.84 16.72
C LYS A 24 -15.67 3.23 15.52
N PRO A 25 -15.95 3.69 14.29
CA PRO A 25 -15.21 3.21 13.13
C PRO A 25 -13.74 3.60 13.28
N ARG A 26 -12.88 2.60 13.49
CA ARG A 26 -11.47 2.75 13.91
C ARG A 26 -10.60 3.50 12.92
N HIS A 27 -11.00 3.53 11.65
CA HIS A 27 -10.24 4.14 10.56
C HIS A 27 -11.15 4.96 9.63
N SER A 28 -10.51 5.82 8.85
CA SER A 28 -11.04 6.64 7.75
C SER A 28 -10.21 6.33 6.51
N TYR A 29 -10.70 6.64 5.30
CA TYR A 29 -9.88 6.53 4.09
C TYR A 29 -8.62 7.38 4.23
N GLU A 30 -8.71 8.56 4.84
CA GLU A 30 -7.55 9.40 5.15
C GLU A 30 -6.52 8.66 6.02
N SER A 31 -6.91 8.15 7.18
CA SER A 31 -5.95 7.47 8.07
C SER A 31 -5.39 6.18 7.46
N CYS A 32 -6.20 5.39 6.73
CA CYS A 32 -5.71 4.24 5.98
C CYS A 32 -4.60 4.67 4.99
N SER A 33 -4.82 5.77 4.27
CA SER A 33 -3.90 6.23 3.22
C SER A 33 -2.62 6.86 3.77
N LEU A 34 -2.72 7.65 4.85
CA LEU A 34 -1.56 8.28 5.48
C LEU A 34 -0.62 7.24 6.08
N ILE A 35 -1.16 6.27 6.84
CA ILE A 35 -0.37 5.18 7.42
C ILE A 35 0.30 4.36 6.31
N THR A 36 -0.44 4.03 5.25
CA THR A 36 0.10 3.30 4.10
C THR A 36 1.22 4.09 3.41
N SER A 37 1.03 5.39 3.20
CA SER A 37 2.05 6.29 2.62
C SER A 37 3.33 6.34 3.44
N GLU A 38 3.22 6.37 4.78
CA GLU A 38 4.36 6.29 5.69
C GLU A 38 5.12 4.97 5.51
N TYR A 39 4.42 3.83 5.53
CA TYR A 39 5.04 2.51 5.36
C TYR A 39 5.74 2.37 4.01
N LEU A 40 5.09 2.79 2.93
CA LEU A 40 5.68 2.75 1.59
C LEU A 40 6.90 3.66 1.49
N THR A 41 6.91 4.80 2.20
CA THR A 41 8.07 5.69 2.24
C THR A 41 9.25 5.06 2.98
N VAL A 42 8.99 4.42 4.12
CA VAL A 42 10.03 3.68 4.87
C VAL A 42 10.60 2.55 4.00
N LEU A 43 9.73 1.80 3.33
CA LEU A 43 10.15 0.68 2.46
C LEU A 43 11.00 1.15 1.28
N GLN A 44 10.60 2.26 0.65
CA GLN A 44 11.37 2.91 -0.42
C GLN A 44 12.76 3.37 0.04
N LEU A 45 12.86 3.92 1.24
CA LEU A 45 14.17 4.32 1.75
C LEU A 45 15.02 3.10 2.12
N ALA A 46 14.41 2.06 2.69
CA ALA A 46 15.09 0.80 2.99
C ALA A 46 15.63 0.12 1.71
N SER A 47 14.86 0.12 0.62
CA SER A 47 15.30 -0.45 -0.66
C SER A 47 16.50 0.29 -1.28
N ARG A 48 16.69 1.56 -0.90
CA ARG A 48 17.86 2.39 -1.25
C ARG A 48 19.05 2.19 -0.30
N GLY A 49 18.98 1.23 0.61
CA GLY A 49 20.05 0.88 1.53
C GLY A 49 20.10 1.69 2.83
N LEU A 50 19.03 2.44 3.16
CA LEU A 50 18.96 3.14 4.44
C LEU A 50 18.53 2.17 5.55
N SER A 51 19.38 1.99 6.56
CA SER A 51 19.07 1.14 7.72
C SER A 51 17.99 1.77 8.60
N ALA A 52 17.32 0.93 9.41
CA ALA A 52 16.35 1.39 10.40
C ALA A 52 16.95 2.46 11.34
N ASP A 53 18.22 2.32 11.72
CA ASP A 53 18.91 3.29 12.60
C ASP A 53 19.08 4.65 11.93
N VAL A 54 19.47 4.68 10.65
CA VAL A 54 19.57 5.91 9.88
C VAL A 54 18.19 6.58 9.75
N LEU A 55 17.15 5.80 9.47
CA LEU A 55 15.78 6.32 9.34
C LEU A 55 15.26 6.91 10.66
N LYS A 56 15.48 6.23 11.78
CA LYS A 56 15.11 6.72 13.12
C LYS A 56 15.80 8.04 13.46
N GLN A 57 17.08 8.18 13.12
CA GLN A 57 17.85 9.41 13.39
C GLN A 57 17.51 10.58 12.47
N SER A 58 17.01 10.28 11.26
CA SER A 58 16.73 11.29 10.24
C SER A 58 15.33 11.93 10.36
N LEU A 59 14.44 11.34 11.17
CA LEU A 59 13.08 11.82 11.36
C LEU A 59 12.99 12.63 12.66
N PRO A 60 12.92 13.97 12.60
CA PRO A 60 12.79 14.80 13.80
C PRO A 60 11.47 14.48 14.51
N ASP A 61 11.49 14.49 15.84
CA ASP A 61 10.33 14.29 16.71
C ASP A 61 9.55 12.98 16.47
N ILE A 62 10.23 11.93 15.98
CA ILE A 62 9.61 10.61 15.80
C ILE A 62 9.18 10.02 17.14
N SER A 63 7.91 9.61 17.25
CA SER A 63 7.40 8.96 18.47
C SER A 63 8.03 7.58 18.68
N SER A 64 7.98 7.06 19.90
CA SER A 64 8.46 5.70 20.21
C SER A 64 7.67 4.63 19.44
N GLU A 65 6.37 4.84 19.22
CA GLU A 65 5.53 3.96 18.41
C GLU A 65 5.94 4.00 16.94
N ALA A 66 6.18 5.20 16.39
CA ALA A 66 6.65 5.35 15.01
C ALA A 66 8.04 4.73 14.81
N THR A 67 8.93 4.89 15.78
CA THR A 67 10.24 4.24 15.84
C THR A 67 10.13 2.72 15.76
N ASN A 68 9.26 2.13 16.59
CA ASN A 68 9.03 0.68 16.59
C ASN A 68 8.41 0.19 15.26
N ARG A 69 7.53 0.99 14.64
CA ARG A 69 6.97 0.67 13.32
C ARG A 69 8.05 0.65 12.24
N VAL A 70 8.93 1.66 12.19
CA VAL A 70 10.06 1.71 11.24
C VAL A 70 10.96 0.48 11.40
N GLU A 71 11.37 0.17 12.63
CA GLU A 71 12.25 -0.97 12.90
C GLU A 71 11.62 -2.30 12.48
N LYS A 72 10.35 -2.53 12.83
CA LYS A 72 9.61 -3.73 12.42
C LYS A 72 9.48 -3.83 10.92
N LEU A 73 9.17 -2.73 10.24
CA LEU A 73 8.97 -2.72 8.80
C LEU A 73 10.26 -3.05 8.04
N VAL A 74 11.38 -2.41 8.42
CA VAL A 74 12.69 -2.65 7.81
C VAL A 74 13.14 -4.09 8.06
N ARG A 75 13.07 -4.57 9.31
CA ARG A 75 13.43 -5.95 9.63
C ARG A 75 12.60 -6.97 8.84
N PHE A 76 11.29 -6.75 8.74
CA PHE A 76 10.43 -7.67 8.00
C PHE A 76 10.75 -7.65 6.50
N ALA A 77 11.09 -6.48 5.94
CA ALA A 77 11.54 -6.36 4.56
C ALA A 77 12.89 -7.06 4.30
N GLU A 78 13.83 -7.00 5.26
CA GLU A 78 15.09 -7.76 5.21
C GLU A 78 14.84 -9.27 5.26
N GLU A 79 13.87 -9.72 6.06
CA GLU A 79 13.54 -11.14 6.24
C GLU A 79 12.75 -11.74 5.06
N ASN A 80 11.84 -10.98 4.46
CA ASN A 80 10.86 -11.50 3.48
C ASN A 80 11.02 -10.93 2.07
N GLY A 81 11.85 -9.90 1.89
CA GLY A 81 12.02 -9.19 0.64
C GLY A 81 11.12 -7.97 0.50
N ILE A 82 11.63 -6.97 -0.23
CA ILE A 82 10.96 -5.68 -0.47
C ILE A 82 9.64 -5.85 -1.24
N GLU A 83 9.62 -6.73 -2.25
CA GLU A 83 8.45 -6.97 -3.10
C GLU A 83 7.26 -7.56 -2.31
N GLU A 84 7.53 -8.55 -1.46
CA GLU A 84 6.52 -9.16 -0.58
C GLU A 84 5.95 -8.12 0.38
N MET A 85 6.81 -7.22 0.88
CA MET A 85 6.37 -6.15 1.77
C MET A 85 5.50 -5.11 1.08
N HIS A 86 5.83 -4.71 -0.15
CA HIS A 86 4.95 -3.86 -0.94
C HIS A 86 3.59 -4.53 -1.14
N SER A 87 3.59 -5.79 -1.55
CA SER A 87 2.35 -6.56 -1.76
C SER A 87 1.50 -6.61 -0.49
N THR A 88 2.11 -6.90 0.66
CA THR A 88 1.46 -6.93 1.97
C THR A 88 0.85 -5.58 2.33
N ILE A 89 1.62 -4.49 2.21
CA ILE A 89 1.14 -3.13 2.55
C ILE A 89 -0.05 -2.74 1.69
N HIS A 90 0.01 -2.98 0.37
CA HIS A 90 -1.10 -2.66 -0.53
C HIS A 90 -2.34 -3.52 -0.27
N ALA A 91 -2.17 -4.80 0.06
CA ALA A 91 -3.28 -5.66 0.46
C ALA A 91 -3.95 -5.18 1.76
N GLU A 92 -3.17 -4.78 2.77
CA GLU A 92 -3.72 -4.22 4.01
C GLU A 92 -4.41 -2.87 3.78
N TYR A 93 -3.87 -2.03 2.90
CA TYR A 93 -4.52 -0.77 2.54
C TYR A 93 -5.89 -1.00 1.91
N ALA A 94 -5.99 -1.94 0.97
CA ALA A 94 -7.26 -2.31 0.34
C ALA A 94 -8.26 -2.87 1.36
N ARG A 95 -7.82 -3.68 2.33
CA ARG A 95 -8.66 -4.18 3.43
C ARG A 95 -9.12 -3.06 4.36
N CYS A 96 -8.24 -2.13 4.71
CA CYS A 96 -8.57 -0.96 5.53
C CYS A 96 -9.65 -0.12 4.85
N ALA A 97 -9.45 0.24 3.58
CA ALA A 97 -10.42 1.01 2.80
C ALA A 97 -11.76 0.28 2.66
N LYS A 98 -11.74 -1.04 2.41
CA LYS A 98 -12.96 -1.85 2.36
C LYS A 98 -13.70 -1.85 3.70
N SER A 99 -12.98 -1.99 4.81
CA SER A 99 -13.58 -1.94 6.14
C SER A 99 -14.21 -0.58 6.45
N VAL A 100 -13.61 0.52 5.97
CA VAL A 100 -14.20 1.86 6.11
C VAL A 100 -15.51 1.95 5.30
N PHE A 101 -15.51 1.44 4.06
CA PHE A 101 -16.72 1.37 3.23
C PHE A 101 -17.83 0.55 3.89
N GLU A 102 -17.52 -0.64 4.40
CA GLU A 102 -18.50 -1.51 5.05
C GLU A 102 -19.12 -0.88 6.31
N GLN A 103 -18.38 0.00 7.00
CA GLN A 103 -18.83 0.66 8.24
C GLN A 103 -19.54 1.99 8.00
N ARG A 104 -19.11 2.75 6.98
CA ARG A 104 -19.53 4.15 6.78
C ARG A 104 -20.19 4.43 5.43
N GLY A 105 -20.10 3.49 4.48
CA GLY A 105 -20.55 3.66 3.11
C GLY A 105 -19.66 4.59 2.29
N LEU A 106 -20.27 5.24 1.29
CA LEU A 106 -19.63 6.25 0.47
C LEU A 106 -19.52 7.58 1.24
N PRO A 107 -18.36 8.25 1.23
CA PRO A 107 -18.25 9.61 1.74
C PRO A 107 -18.98 10.61 0.84
N ASP A 108 -19.43 11.72 1.41
CA ASP A 108 -20.07 12.81 0.67
C ASP A 108 -19.11 13.41 -0.36
N GLU A 109 -19.63 13.71 -1.56
CA GLU A 109 -18.85 14.31 -2.64
C GLU A 109 -18.23 15.65 -2.24
N GLY A 110 -17.03 15.94 -2.76
CA GLY A 110 -16.29 17.17 -2.46
C GLY A 110 -15.63 17.21 -1.08
N THR A 111 -15.85 16.21 -0.23
CA THR A 111 -15.15 16.12 1.05
C THR A 111 -13.71 15.62 0.86
N ARG A 112 -12.84 15.96 1.82
CA ARG A 112 -11.48 15.40 1.91
C ARG A 112 -11.52 13.87 1.96
N GLU A 113 -12.49 13.30 2.67
CA GLU A 113 -12.66 11.85 2.76
C GLU A 113 -13.02 11.21 1.41
N ALA A 114 -13.86 11.88 0.59
CA ALA A 114 -14.14 11.43 -0.77
C ALA A 114 -12.90 11.42 -1.68
N HIS A 115 -12.01 12.40 -1.52
CA HIS A 115 -10.73 12.38 -2.22
C HIS A 115 -9.86 11.18 -1.81
N PHE A 116 -9.76 10.87 -0.51
CA PHE A 116 -9.01 9.69 -0.06
C PHE A 116 -9.67 8.36 -0.47
N HIS A 117 -11.00 8.28 -0.49
CA HIS A 117 -11.72 7.13 -1.04
C HIS A 117 -11.42 6.93 -2.53
N TYR A 118 -11.40 8.00 -3.31
CA TYR A 118 -11.00 7.97 -4.72
C TYR A 118 -9.57 7.43 -4.87
N CYS A 119 -8.61 7.96 -4.10
CA CYS A 119 -7.22 7.49 -4.16
C CYS A 119 -7.06 6.02 -3.75
N ALA A 120 -7.86 5.53 -2.80
CA ALA A 120 -7.88 4.11 -2.44
C ALA A 120 -8.36 3.23 -3.60
N GLY A 121 -9.39 3.67 -4.32
CA GLY A 121 -9.88 3.01 -5.53
C GLY A 121 -8.83 2.96 -6.65
N GLU A 122 -8.20 4.09 -6.95
CA GLU A 122 -7.12 4.18 -7.95
C GLU A 122 -5.94 3.27 -7.58
N ASN A 123 -5.53 3.26 -6.31
CA ASN A 123 -4.44 2.41 -5.84
C ASN A 123 -4.77 0.92 -5.99
N LYS A 124 -5.98 0.52 -5.60
CA LYS A 124 -6.44 -0.87 -5.73
C LYS A 124 -6.38 -1.34 -7.18
N VAL A 125 -6.94 -0.57 -8.11
CA VAL A 125 -6.96 -0.95 -9.53
C VAL A 125 -5.54 -1.09 -10.07
N ARG A 126 -4.64 -0.16 -9.74
CA ARG A 126 -3.24 -0.22 -10.17
C ARG A 126 -2.51 -1.42 -9.59
N TYR A 127 -2.73 -1.74 -8.32
CA TYR A 127 -2.17 -2.92 -7.68
C TYR A 127 -2.65 -4.20 -8.37
N GLU A 128 -3.94 -4.33 -8.67
CA GLU A 128 -4.49 -5.50 -9.38
C GLU A 128 -3.90 -5.66 -10.79
N ILE A 129 -3.70 -4.55 -11.52
CA ILE A 129 -3.03 -4.58 -12.83
C ILE A 129 -1.55 -5.00 -12.70
N ILE A 130 -0.82 -4.45 -11.72
CA ILE A 130 0.57 -4.82 -11.45
C ILE A 130 0.66 -6.32 -11.14
N MET A 131 -0.24 -6.83 -10.29
CA MET A 131 -0.26 -8.26 -9.98
C MET A 131 -0.53 -9.11 -11.22
N ALA A 132 -1.46 -8.70 -12.08
CA ALA A 132 -1.72 -9.38 -13.35
C ALA A 132 -0.48 -9.41 -14.25
N ALA A 133 0.24 -8.29 -14.36
CA ALA A 133 1.48 -8.20 -15.13
C ALA A 133 2.61 -9.09 -14.55
N ILE A 134 2.74 -9.15 -13.22
CA ILE A 134 3.74 -9.99 -12.52
C ILE A 134 3.49 -11.48 -12.78
N ILE A 135 2.23 -11.93 -12.73
CA ILE A 135 1.89 -13.34 -12.99
C ILE A 135 1.87 -13.71 -14.48
N GLY A 136 2.22 -12.77 -15.37
CA GLY A 136 2.27 -13.01 -16.81
C GLY A 136 0.91 -13.11 -17.49
N ALA A 137 -0.11 -12.43 -16.95
CA ALA A 137 -1.40 -12.32 -17.64
C ALA A 137 -1.23 -11.60 -18.99
N ASP A 138 -2.10 -11.93 -19.95
CA ASP A 138 -2.04 -11.30 -21.27
C ASP A 138 -2.41 -9.81 -21.19
N ARG A 139 -1.57 -8.96 -21.79
CA ARG A 139 -1.72 -7.51 -21.80
C ARG A 139 -3.04 -7.08 -22.43
N GLN A 140 -3.38 -7.63 -23.60
CA GLN A 140 -4.59 -7.23 -24.34
C GLN A 140 -5.84 -7.64 -23.56
N GLU A 141 -5.82 -8.81 -22.94
CA GLU A 141 -6.90 -9.29 -22.08
C GLU A 141 -7.11 -8.39 -20.86
N VAL A 142 -6.03 -7.98 -20.16
CA VAL A 142 -6.14 -7.09 -19.01
C VAL A 142 -6.63 -5.70 -19.41
N VAL A 143 -6.06 -5.11 -20.47
CA VAL A 143 -6.49 -3.79 -20.98
C VAL A 143 -7.97 -3.80 -21.41
N ALA A 144 -8.46 -4.89 -21.97
CA ALA A 144 -9.87 -5.03 -22.36
C ALA A 144 -10.82 -5.11 -21.15
N LYS A 145 -10.37 -5.71 -20.03
CA LYS A 145 -11.19 -5.92 -18.82
C LYS A 145 -11.26 -4.71 -17.88
N VAL A 146 -10.24 -3.84 -17.88
CA VAL A 146 -10.27 -2.63 -17.05
C VAL A 146 -11.23 -1.58 -17.60
N ARG A 147 -11.74 -0.71 -16.72
CA ARG A 147 -12.60 0.42 -17.15
C ARG A 147 -11.84 1.32 -18.13
N PRO A 148 -12.52 1.96 -19.11
CA PRO A 148 -11.87 2.80 -20.12
C PRO A 148 -10.88 3.82 -19.56
N VAL A 149 -11.20 4.45 -18.43
CA VAL A 149 -10.34 5.43 -17.74
C VAL A 149 -8.99 4.87 -17.29
N HIS A 150 -8.90 3.56 -17.01
CA HIS A 150 -7.66 2.91 -16.55
C HIS A 150 -6.87 2.21 -17.66
N ARG A 151 -7.35 2.22 -18.91
CA ARG A 151 -6.65 1.53 -20.02
C ARG A 151 -5.24 2.09 -20.23
N GLY A 152 -5.09 3.41 -20.23
CA GLY A 152 -3.77 4.05 -20.34
C GLY A 152 -2.84 3.67 -19.19
N THR A 153 -3.36 3.55 -17.97
CA THR A 153 -2.61 3.08 -16.80
C THR A 153 -2.19 1.61 -16.96
N ALA A 154 -3.08 0.75 -17.45
CA ALA A 154 -2.75 -0.65 -17.73
C ALA A 154 -1.63 -0.78 -18.76
N GLU A 155 -1.74 -0.07 -19.88
CA GLU A 155 -0.70 -0.03 -20.92
C GLU A 155 0.65 0.44 -20.36
N ALA A 156 0.66 1.50 -19.55
CA ALA A 156 1.88 2.02 -18.93
C ALA A 156 2.53 1.02 -17.96
N ILE A 157 1.74 0.31 -17.16
CA ILE A 157 2.24 -0.72 -16.24
C ILE A 157 2.86 -1.88 -17.00
N TYR A 158 2.22 -2.37 -18.07
CA TYR A 158 2.78 -3.44 -18.89
C TYR A 158 4.07 -3.02 -19.61
N ASN A 159 4.14 -1.79 -20.14
CA ASN A 159 5.38 -1.26 -20.71
C ASN A 159 6.51 -1.23 -19.67
N MET A 160 6.22 -0.76 -18.45
CA MET A 160 7.21 -0.72 -17.35
C MET A 160 7.65 -2.13 -16.95
N LYS A 161 6.73 -3.12 -16.95
CA LYS A 161 7.07 -4.52 -16.63
C LYS A 161 8.06 -5.15 -17.62
N GLU A 162 8.10 -4.69 -18.87
CA GLU A 162 9.01 -5.16 -19.92
C GLU A 162 10.44 -4.61 -19.74
N SER A 163 10.58 -3.39 -19.20
CA SER A 163 11.87 -2.72 -19.04
C SER A 163 12.44 -2.74 -17.63
N ASP A 164 11.60 -2.89 -16.61
CA ASP A 164 11.94 -2.64 -15.21
C ASP A 164 11.68 -3.85 -14.29
N SER A 165 12.26 -3.77 -13.09
CA SER A 165 12.05 -4.78 -12.04
C SER A 165 10.64 -4.70 -11.44
N THR A 166 10.20 -5.79 -10.80
CA THR A 166 8.97 -5.80 -10.01
C THR A 166 9.01 -4.76 -8.89
N GLU A 167 10.17 -4.56 -8.27
CA GLU A 167 10.39 -3.48 -7.31
C GLU A 167 10.06 -2.10 -7.91
N ALA A 168 10.50 -1.80 -9.14
CA ALA A 168 10.22 -0.51 -9.79
C ALA A 168 8.71 -0.28 -10.02
N LEU A 169 7.95 -1.34 -10.34
CA LEU A 169 6.50 -1.28 -10.45
C LEU A 169 5.85 -0.90 -9.11
N PHE A 170 6.30 -1.52 -8.02
CA PHE A 170 5.79 -1.22 -6.69
C PHE A 170 6.22 0.17 -6.19
N ASP A 171 7.45 0.60 -6.51
CA ASP A 171 7.93 1.96 -6.25
C ASP A 171 7.11 3.01 -6.99
N ASN A 172 6.74 2.73 -8.24
CA ASN A 172 5.82 3.56 -9.00
C ASN A 172 4.45 3.61 -8.32
N LEU A 173 3.85 2.47 -7.99
CA LEU A 173 2.54 2.39 -7.32
C LEU A 173 2.51 3.21 -6.01
N ALA A 174 3.56 3.10 -5.20
CA ALA A 174 3.71 3.87 -3.98
C ALA A 174 3.78 5.38 -4.25
N SER A 175 4.53 5.78 -5.27
CA SER A 175 4.66 7.18 -5.68
C SER A 175 3.35 7.74 -6.23
N GLU A 176 2.58 6.95 -6.97
CA GLU A 176 1.27 7.31 -7.50
C GLU A 176 0.24 7.51 -6.39
N LEU A 177 0.22 6.64 -5.36
CA LEU A 177 -0.63 6.82 -4.18
C LEU A 177 -0.29 8.12 -3.46
N LYS A 178 1.00 8.33 -3.16
CA LYS A 178 1.49 9.54 -2.49
C LYS A 178 1.16 10.79 -3.28
N ARG A 179 1.27 10.74 -4.61
CA ARG A 179 0.86 11.87 -5.45
C ARG A 179 -0.64 12.10 -5.36
N CYS A 180 -1.46 11.05 -5.46
CA CYS A 180 -2.91 11.17 -5.40
C CYS A 180 -3.35 11.88 -4.12
N ILE A 181 -2.94 11.38 -2.96
CA ILE A 181 -3.40 11.89 -1.65
C ILE A 181 -2.90 13.30 -1.31
N ASN A 182 -1.85 13.77 -1.98
CA ASN A 182 -1.29 15.11 -1.79
C ASN A 182 -1.78 16.11 -2.85
N GLN A 183 -2.52 15.67 -3.87
CA GLN A 183 -3.22 16.58 -4.77
C GLN A 183 -4.40 17.20 -4.02
N ARG A 184 -4.63 18.51 -4.23
CA ARG A 184 -5.81 19.15 -3.65
C ARG A 184 -7.07 18.54 -4.31
N PRO A 185 -8.13 18.26 -3.54
CA PRO A 185 -9.43 17.89 -4.09
C PRO A 185 -9.96 18.93 -5.08
#